data_AF-A0A0E3QDV8-F1
#
_entry.id   AF-A0A0E3QDV8-F1
#
_cell.length_a   1.000
_cell.length_b   1.000
_cell.length_c   1.000
_cell.angle_alpha   90.00
_cell.angle_beta   90.00
_cell.angle_gamma   90.00
#
_symmetry.space_group_name_H-M   'P 1'
#
loop_
_entity.id
_entity.type
_entity.pdbx_description
1 polymer ?
#
loop_
_entity_poly.entity_id
_entity_poly.type
_entity_poly.pdbx_seq_one_letter_code
_entity_poly.pdbx_strand_id
1 'polypeptide(L)'
;MRNINILYYGKVKPVDIYENMFEYIKSSGTSDCEKDYIEGQPEYFVEEWQAALDSEVFFGYDPMKDAGELEIDGQSYTRVGRGISELSYVPTDSLSDILYIIYHCDHNIRKCNCVNEIFQTKEEAEQRANELREQK
;
A
#
# COMPACT_ATOMS: atom_id res chain seq x y z
N MET A 1 -1.36 -6.43 -13.86
CA MET A 1 0.10 -6.11 -13.96
C MET A 1 0.62 -6.34 -15.37
N ARG A 2 1.31 -5.36 -15.95
CA ARG A 2 2.07 -5.46 -17.21
C ARG A 2 3.51 -5.01 -17.00
N ASN A 3 4.46 -5.61 -17.70
CA ASN A 3 5.87 -5.22 -17.63
C ASN A 3 6.27 -4.41 -18.88
N ILE A 4 6.99 -3.31 -18.68
CA ILE A 4 7.50 -2.47 -19.78
C ILE A 4 8.97 -2.12 -19.55
N ASN A 5 9.64 -1.66 -20.59
CA ASN A 5 10.99 -1.13 -20.49
C ASN A 5 10.97 0.40 -20.52
N ILE A 6 11.63 1.04 -19.55
CA ILE A 6 11.85 2.49 -19.52
C ILE A 6 13.33 2.81 -19.65
N LEU A 7 13.64 4.04 -20.08
CA LEU A 7 15.00 4.57 -20.02
C LEU A 7 15.23 5.22 -18.64
N TYR A 8 15.97 4.55 -17.77
CA TYR A 8 16.27 5.01 -16.41
C TYR A 8 17.78 5.25 -16.27
N TYR A 9 18.19 6.51 -16.07
CA TYR A 9 19.60 6.95 -16.05
C TYR A 9 20.44 6.40 -17.21
N GLY A 10 19.91 6.49 -18.44
CA GLY A 10 20.59 6.05 -19.65
C GLY A 10 20.67 4.52 -19.82
N LYS A 11 20.02 3.75 -18.94
CA LYS A 11 19.93 2.29 -19.03
C LYS A 11 18.49 1.86 -19.25
N VAL A 12 18.28 0.90 -20.14
CA VAL A 12 16.97 0.25 -20.29
C VAL A 12 16.73 -0.59 -19.04
N LYS A 13 15.60 -0.37 -18.37
CA LYS A 13 15.20 -1.07 -17.16
C LYS A 13 13.76 -1.60 -17.31
N PRO A 14 13.51 -2.87 -16.97
CA PRO A 14 12.15 -3.37 -16.86
C PRO A 14 11.49 -2.80 -15.60
N VAL A 15 10.22 -2.45 -15.71
CA VAL A 15 9.39 -1.93 -14.61
C VAL A 15 8.00 -2.56 -14.68
N ASP A 16 7.37 -2.70 -13.52
CA ASP A 16 6.03 -3.26 -13.40
C ASP A 16 5.00 -2.13 -13.32
N ILE A 17 3.96 -2.23 -14.16
CA ILE A 17 2.82 -1.33 -14.18
C ILE A 17 1.61 -2.11 -13.68
N TYR A 18 1.08 -1.70 -12.54
CA TYR A 18 -0.13 -2.27 -11.96
C TYR A 18 -1.37 -1.50 -12.45
N GLU A 19 -2.53 -2.14 -12.39
CA GLU A 19 -3.80 -1.56 -12.83
C GLU A 19 -4.32 -0.50 -11.85
N ASN A 20 -4.01 -0.63 -10.56
CA ASN A 20 -4.37 0.32 -9.51
C ASN A 20 -3.51 0.08 -8.27
N MET A 21 -3.66 0.98 -7.29
CA MET A 21 -2.95 0.93 -6.02
C MET A 21 -3.21 -0.36 -5.23
N PHE A 22 -4.45 -0.88 -5.29
CA PHE A 22 -4.81 -2.12 -4.60
C PHE A 22 -4.08 -3.35 -5.13
N GLU A 23 -3.91 -3.48 -6.46
CA GLU A 23 -3.17 -4.58 -7.08
C GLU A 23 -1.70 -4.57 -6.64
N TYR A 24 -1.07 -3.40 -6.66
CA TYR A 24 0.31 -3.25 -6.22
C TYR A 24 0.49 -3.71 -4.76
N ILE A 25 -0.37 -3.27 -3.85
CA ILE A 25 -0.17 -3.58 -2.44
C ILE A 25 -0.51 -5.04 -2.12
N LYS A 26 -1.49 -5.64 -2.79
CA LYS A 26 -1.69 -7.10 -2.69
C LYS A 26 -0.44 -7.89 -3.04
N SER A 27 0.42 -7.36 -3.92
CA SER A 27 1.67 -8.02 -4.32
C SER A 27 2.85 -7.73 -3.39
N SER A 28 2.92 -6.56 -2.76
CA SER A 28 4.04 -6.14 -1.90
C SER A 28 3.78 -6.37 -0.40
N GLY A 29 2.52 -6.50 0.02
CA GLY A 29 2.10 -6.64 1.41
C GLY A 29 2.16 -5.33 2.20
N THR A 30 1.79 -5.40 3.48
CA THR A 30 1.80 -4.29 4.44
C THR A 30 2.91 -4.43 5.49
N SER A 31 3.94 -5.23 5.22
CA SER A 31 4.86 -5.88 6.19
C SER A 31 5.29 -5.12 7.46
N ASP A 32 5.26 -3.79 7.48
CA ASP A 32 5.80 -2.96 8.55
C ASP A 32 4.86 -1.79 8.95
N CYS A 33 3.53 -2.00 9.05
CA CYS A 33 2.64 -1.03 9.73
C CYS A 33 2.35 -1.40 11.19
N GLU A 34 2.95 -0.63 12.10
CA GLU A 34 2.61 -0.62 13.52
C GLU A 34 1.93 0.69 13.90
N LYS A 35 1.07 0.64 14.92
CA LYS A 35 0.61 1.84 15.61
C LYS A 35 0.51 1.63 17.11
N ASP A 36 0.52 2.75 17.83
CA ASP A 36 0.34 2.77 19.27
C ASP A 36 -1.00 2.13 19.66
N TYR A 37 -1.00 1.45 20.81
CA TYR A 37 -2.22 0.85 21.34
C TYR A 37 -3.28 1.91 21.64
N ILE A 38 -4.50 1.62 21.19
CA ILE A 38 -5.65 2.47 21.38
C ILE A 38 -6.58 1.81 22.39
N GLU A 39 -6.71 2.42 23.57
CA GLU A 39 -7.57 1.90 24.64
C GLU A 39 -9.04 1.85 24.20
N GLY A 40 -9.70 0.73 24.51
CA GLY A 40 -11.10 0.51 24.13
C GLY A 40 -11.32 0.02 22.69
N GLN A 41 -10.28 -0.07 21.85
CA GLN A 41 -10.42 -0.73 20.55
C GLN A 41 -10.59 -2.25 20.72
N PRO A 42 -11.39 -2.91 19.86
CA PRO A 42 -11.44 -4.36 19.77
C PRO A 42 -10.06 -4.93 19.39
N GLU A 43 -9.86 -6.21 19.69
CA GLU A 43 -8.62 -6.90 19.35
C GLU A 43 -8.28 -6.84 17.85
N TYR A 44 -9.29 -6.95 16.98
CA TYR A 44 -9.15 -6.68 15.55
C TYR A 44 -10.06 -5.53 15.13
N PHE A 45 -9.56 -4.56 14.37
CA PHE A 45 -10.35 -3.42 13.93
C PHE A 45 -9.85 -2.82 12.61
N VAL A 46 -10.74 -2.14 11.90
CA VAL A 46 -10.50 -1.59 10.56
C VAL A 46 -10.10 -0.13 10.64
N GLU A 47 -9.17 0.27 9.80
CA GLU A 47 -8.82 1.68 9.54
C GLU A 47 -8.76 1.95 8.05
N GLU A 48 -8.97 3.22 7.72
CA GLU A 48 -8.65 3.74 6.40
C GLU A 48 -7.13 3.86 6.22
N TRP A 49 -6.67 3.51 5.04
CA TRP A 49 -5.29 3.68 4.62
C TRP A 49 -5.28 4.46 3.31
N GLN A 50 -4.83 5.71 3.41
CA GLN A 50 -4.67 6.59 2.26
C GLN A 50 -3.27 6.43 1.72
N ALA A 51 -3.18 5.65 0.65
CA ALA A 51 -1.93 5.32 -0.01
C ALA A 51 -1.09 6.58 -0.26
N ALA A 52 -1.64 7.61 -0.90
CA ALA A 52 -0.91 8.84 -1.23
C ALA A 52 -0.25 9.59 -0.05
N LEU A 53 -0.63 9.30 1.20
CA LEU A 53 -0.04 9.89 2.40
C LEU A 53 1.10 9.04 2.99
N ASP A 54 1.26 7.81 2.51
CA ASP A 54 2.25 6.85 2.99
C ASP A 54 3.60 7.05 2.27
N SER A 55 4.49 7.82 2.89
CA SER A 55 5.80 8.13 2.29
C SER A 55 6.75 6.94 2.16
N GLU A 56 6.45 5.78 2.74
CA GLU A 56 7.27 4.58 2.55
C GLU A 56 6.85 3.82 1.30
N VAL A 57 5.55 3.82 1.03
CA VAL A 57 4.96 3.26 -0.18
C VAL A 57 5.16 4.17 -1.39
N PHE A 58 5.18 5.49 -1.15
CA PHE A 58 5.35 6.51 -2.18
C PHE A 58 6.76 7.08 -2.21
N PHE A 59 7.26 7.30 -3.43
CA PHE A 59 8.55 7.93 -3.72
C PHE A 59 9.80 7.10 -3.38
N GLY A 60 9.69 6.09 -2.50
CA GLY A 60 10.86 5.54 -1.85
C GLY A 60 11.64 6.67 -1.14
N TYR A 61 12.73 6.35 -0.47
CA TYR A 61 13.59 7.39 0.12
C TYR A 61 14.36 8.22 -0.94
N ASP A 62 13.86 8.35 -2.17
CA ASP A 62 14.51 9.06 -3.27
C ASP A 62 14.10 10.55 -3.27
N PRO A 63 15.01 11.48 -2.94
CA PRO A 63 14.70 12.91 -2.90
C PRO A 63 14.41 13.53 -4.28
N MET A 64 14.56 12.79 -5.38
CA MET A 64 14.28 13.29 -6.73
C MET A 64 12.86 12.91 -7.20
N LYS A 65 11.88 13.75 -6.83
CA LYS A 65 10.48 13.68 -7.28
C LYS A 65 10.30 13.57 -8.81
N ASP A 66 11.22 14.14 -9.59
CA ASP A 66 11.15 14.13 -11.06
C ASP A 66 11.40 12.75 -11.70
N ALA A 67 11.91 11.77 -10.95
CA ALA A 67 12.03 10.37 -11.40
C ALA A 67 10.77 9.54 -11.09
N GLY A 68 9.75 10.16 -10.48
CA GLY A 68 8.56 9.49 -9.96
C GLY A 68 7.38 9.43 -10.91
N GLU A 69 7.37 10.15 -12.02
CA GLU A 69 6.23 10.22 -12.93
C GLU A 69 6.58 9.67 -14.31
N LEU A 70 5.63 8.93 -14.89
CA LEU A 70 5.75 8.30 -16.20
C LEU A 70 4.46 8.54 -16.99
N GLU A 71 4.55 8.93 -18.25
CA GLU A 71 3.40 8.99 -19.16
C GLU A 71 3.50 7.89 -20.21
N ILE A 72 2.42 7.12 -20.38
CA ILE A 72 2.31 6.07 -21.39
C ILE A 72 0.97 6.25 -22.09
N ASP A 73 0.99 6.46 -23.40
CA ASP A 73 -0.22 6.61 -24.24
C ASP A 73 -1.22 7.67 -23.70
N GLY A 74 -0.71 8.75 -23.09
CA GLY A 74 -1.51 9.84 -22.52
C GLY A 74 -2.07 9.57 -21.11
N GLN A 75 -1.80 8.41 -20.51
CA GLN A 75 -2.10 8.13 -19.11
C GLN A 75 -0.87 8.40 -18.24
N SER A 76 -1.06 9.14 -17.14
CA SER A 76 -0.03 9.39 -16.15
C SER A 76 0.02 8.27 -15.11
N TYR A 77 1.25 7.91 -14.75
CA TYR A 77 1.58 6.89 -13.76
C TYR A 77 2.54 7.48 -12.74
N THR A 78 2.36 7.08 -11.48
CA THR A 78 3.24 7.44 -10.37
C THR A 78 4.00 6.22 -9.89
N ARG A 79 5.29 6.43 -9.62
CA ARG A 79 6.18 5.43 -9.04
C ARG A 79 5.72 5.10 -7.63
N VAL A 80 5.57 3.81 -7.38
CA VAL A 80 5.38 3.20 -6.06
C VAL A 80 6.51 2.22 -5.82
N GLY A 81 6.84 1.96 -4.56
CA GLY A 81 7.90 1.02 -4.24
C GLY A 81 8.32 1.13 -2.79
N ARG A 82 8.38 -0.01 -2.10
CA ARG A 82 8.91 -0.09 -0.73
C ARG A 82 10.44 -0.21 -0.80
N GLY A 83 11.10 0.83 -1.27
CA GLY A 83 12.56 0.90 -1.34
C GLY A 83 13.14 1.48 -2.63
N ILE A 84 14.43 1.80 -2.58
CA ILE A 84 15.13 2.52 -3.65
C ILE A 84 15.30 1.71 -4.95
N SER A 85 15.29 0.38 -4.87
CA SER A 85 15.52 -0.53 -6.00
C SER A 85 14.26 -0.98 -6.70
N GLU A 86 13.09 -0.76 -6.08
CA GLU A 86 11.81 -1.08 -6.69
C GLU A 86 11.38 0.04 -7.63
N LEU A 87 11.08 -0.35 -8.88
CA LEU A 87 10.56 0.52 -9.93
C LEU A 87 9.22 -0.06 -10.38
N SER A 88 8.20 0.23 -9.58
CA SER A 88 6.81 -0.15 -9.82
C SER A 88 5.99 1.11 -10.04
N TYR A 89 4.92 1.03 -10.81
CA TYR A 89 4.07 2.19 -11.11
C TYR A 89 2.60 1.82 -11.09
N VAL A 90 1.78 2.78 -10.68
CA VAL A 90 0.31 2.70 -10.73
C VAL A 90 -0.25 3.96 -11.41
N PRO A 91 -1.47 3.93 -11.97
CA PRO A 91 -2.12 5.13 -12.48
C PRO A 91 -2.23 6.21 -11.40
N THR A 92 -1.86 7.46 -11.74
CA THR A 92 -1.82 8.56 -10.75
C THR A 92 -3.19 8.86 -10.12
N ASP A 93 -4.29 8.61 -10.83
CA ASP A 93 -5.65 8.71 -10.32
C ASP A 93 -5.98 7.64 -9.26
N SER A 94 -5.42 6.43 -9.37
CA SER A 94 -5.60 5.36 -8.38
C SER A 94 -4.96 5.66 -7.01
N LEU A 95 -4.17 6.72 -6.90
CA LEU A 95 -3.58 7.14 -5.62
C LEU A 95 -4.58 7.76 -4.65
N SER A 96 -5.68 8.28 -5.20
CA SER A 96 -6.78 8.85 -4.43
C SER A 96 -7.69 7.79 -3.80
N ASP A 97 -7.49 6.52 -4.15
CA ASP A 97 -8.25 5.42 -3.60
C ASP A 97 -7.98 5.28 -2.10
N ILE A 98 -9.05 5.27 -1.31
CA ILE A 98 -8.99 4.90 0.11
C ILE A 98 -9.04 3.38 0.17
N LEU A 99 -8.01 2.78 0.76
CA LEU A 99 -7.96 1.35 1.05
C LEU A 99 -8.25 1.12 2.53
N TYR A 100 -8.51 -0.13 2.90
CA TYR A 100 -8.83 -0.49 4.28
C TYR A 100 -7.90 -1.58 4.76
N ILE A 101 -7.36 -1.40 5.97
CA ILE A 101 -6.46 -2.34 6.64
C ILE A 101 -7.05 -2.76 7.98
N ILE A 102 -6.73 -3.99 8.38
CA ILE A 102 -7.11 -4.51 9.70
C ILE A 102 -5.89 -4.41 10.60
N TYR A 103 -6.06 -3.93 11.82
CA TYR A 103 -5.07 -3.99 12.88
C TYR A 103 -5.44 -5.06 13.91
N HIS A 104 -4.46 -5.82 14.35
CA HIS A 104 -4.51 -6.69 15.52
C HIS A 104 -3.82 -6.01 16.71
N CYS A 105 -4.53 -5.78 17.81
CA CYS A 105 -3.99 -5.25 19.05
C CYS A 105 -3.65 -6.36 20.04
N ASP A 106 -2.37 -6.45 20.42
CA ASP A 106 -1.96 -7.21 21.60
C ASP A 106 -2.05 -6.30 22.83
N HIS A 107 -3.09 -6.55 23.62
CA HIS A 107 -3.38 -5.82 24.86
C HIS A 107 -2.32 -6.01 25.95
N ASN A 108 -1.52 -7.08 25.90
CA ASN A 108 -0.49 -7.36 26.91
C ASN A 108 0.74 -6.48 26.69
N ILE A 109 1.19 -6.38 25.44
CA ILE A 109 2.36 -5.56 25.08
C ILE A 109 1.98 -4.13 24.68
N ARG A 110 0.68 -3.83 24.61
CA ARG A 110 0.14 -2.52 24.20
C ARG A 110 0.70 -2.06 22.86
N LYS A 111 0.55 -2.91 21.83
CA LYS A 111 0.86 -2.58 20.44
C LYS A 111 -0.22 -3.09 19.50
N CYS A 112 -0.40 -2.43 18.37
CA CYS A 112 -1.27 -2.92 17.30
C CYS A 112 -0.52 -2.99 15.97
N ASN A 113 -0.61 -4.14 15.30
CA ASN A 113 0.08 -4.43 14.04
C ASN A 113 -0.95 -4.69 12.95
N CYS A 114 -0.69 -4.25 11.73
CA CYS A 114 -1.56 -4.60 10.63
C CYS A 114 -1.52 -6.11 10.34
N VAL A 115 -2.70 -6.68 10.13
CA VAL A 115 -2.84 -8.00 9.51
C VAL A 115 -2.55 -7.76 8.03
N ASN A 116 -1.67 -8.56 7.42
CA ASN A 116 -1.16 -8.39 6.06
C ASN A 116 -2.23 -8.64 4.96
N GLU A 117 -3.39 -8.01 5.13
CA GLU A 117 -4.61 -8.10 4.35
C GLU A 117 -5.14 -6.68 4.14
N ILE A 118 -5.44 -6.33 2.89
CA ILE A 118 -6.00 -5.03 2.50
C ILE A 118 -7.25 -5.26 1.69
N PHE A 119 -8.17 -4.31 1.82
CA PHE A 119 -9.48 -4.33 1.19
C PHE A 119 -9.75 -3.04 0.43
N GLN A 120 -10.52 -3.14 -0.66
CA GLN A 120 -11.00 -1.98 -1.41
C GLN A 120 -12.22 -1.33 -0.73
N THR A 121 -12.95 -2.11 0.06
CA THR A 121 -14.17 -1.64 0.72
C THR A 121 -14.09 -1.84 2.22
N LYS A 122 -14.77 -0.94 2.95
CA LYS A 122 -14.85 -1.00 4.40
C LYS A 122 -15.62 -2.24 4.86
N GLU A 123 -16.69 -2.57 4.15
CA GLU A 123 -17.58 -3.68 4.47
C GLU A 123 -16.84 -5.02 4.43
N GLU A 124 -16.00 -5.25 3.42
CA GLU A 124 -15.17 -6.46 3.33
C GLU A 124 -14.16 -6.53 4.49
N ALA A 125 -13.51 -5.42 4.81
CA ALA A 125 -12.56 -5.34 5.92
C ALA A 125 -13.25 -5.60 7.27
N GLU A 126 -14.45 -5.03 7.48
CA GLU A 126 -15.22 -5.20 8.71
C GLU A 126 -15.73 -6.63 8.86
N GLN A 127 -16.22 -7.23 7.78
CA GLN A 127 -16.58 -8.65 7.77
C GLN A 127 -15.38 -9.50 8.18
N ARG A 128 -14.22 -9.28 7.56
CA ARG A 128 -13.00 -10.03 7.88
C ARG A 128 -12.53 -9.81 9.31
N ALA A 129 -12.61 -8.58 9.83
CA ALA A 129 -12.28 -8.28 11.22
C ALA A 129 -13.22 -8.99 12.21
N ASN A 130 -14.51 -9.14 11.88
CA ASN A 130 -15.45 -9.95 12.66
C ASN A 130 -15.03 -11.43 12.68
N GLU A 131 -14.75 -12.01 11.52
CA GLU A 131 -14.32 -13.41 11.41
C GLU A 131 -13.06 -13.68 12.25
N LEU A 132 -12.08 -12.77 12.22
CA LEU A 132 -10.84 -12.89 13.02
C LEU A 132 -11.11 -12.84 14.53
N ARG A 133 -12.12 -12.09 14.97
CA ARG A 133 -12.54 -12.05 16.38
C ARG A 133 -13.24 -13.33 16.83
N GLU A 134 -13.97 -13.98 15.93
CA GLU A 134 -14.73 -15.20 16.23
C GLU A 134 -13.88 -16.48 16.21
N GLN A 135 -12.70 -16.46 15.58
CA GLN A 135 -11.79 -17.61 15.47
C GLN A 135 -10.96 -17.88 16.74
N LYS A 136 -11.29 -17.25 17.86
CA LYS A 136 -10.66 -17.48 19.17
C LYS A 136 -11.45 -18.47 20.03
#